data_AF-A0A920J744-F1
#
_entry.id   AF-A0A920J744-F1
#
_cell.length_a   1.000
_cell.length_b   1.000
_cell.length_c   1.000
_cell.angle_alpha   90.00
_cell.angle_beta   90.00
_cell.angle_gamma   90.00
#
_symmetry.space_group_name_H-M   'P 1'
#
loop_
_entity.id
_entity.type
_entity.pdbx_description
1 polymer ?
#
loop_
_entity_poly.entity_id
_entity_poly.type
_entity_poly.pdbx_seq_one_letter_code
_entity_poly.pdbx_strand_id
1 'polypeptide(L)'
;MSEINFDGLIGPTHNYSGLSEGNNASKKNYSSPSNPKNAALQGIKKAETLIACGLKQGFFLPHERPFIPGLKSLALKELMQRYFHQHSIIRRFY
;
A
#
# COMPACT_ATOMS: atom_id res chain seq x y z
N MET A 1 1.50 -12.79 -29.94
CA MET A 1 1.34 -12.58 -28.48
C MET A 1 1.54 -11.09 -28.21
N SER A 2 0.65 -10.39 -27.49
CA SER A 2 0.91 -8.99 -27.09
C SER A 2 1.31 -8.93 -25.63
N GLU A 3 2.35 -8.17 -25.31
CA GLU A 3 2.71 -7.85 -23.93
C GLU A 3 1.67 -6.94 -23.28
N ILE A 4 1.44 -7.14 -21.98
CA ILE A 4 0.56 -6.31 -21.17
C ILE A 4 1.29 -6.02 -19.86
N ASN A 5 1.40 -4.74 -19.51
CA ASN A 5 1.98 -4.31 -18.25
C ASN A 5 0.93 -4.36 -17.14
N PHE A 6 1.32 -4.88 -15.98
CA PHE A 6 0.49 -4.86 -14.77
C PHE A 6 1.24 -4.20 -13.62
N ASP A 7 0.65 -3.13 -13.11
CA ASP A 7 1.21 -2.35 -12.01
C ASP A 7 0.49 -2.63 -10.69
N GLY A 8 1.21 -2.57 -9.58
CA GLY A 8 0.59 -2.58 -8.25
C GLY A 8 0.03 -1.20 -7.91
N LEU A 9 -1.28 -1.10 -7.66
CA LEU A 9 -1.86 0.13 -7.16
C LEU A 9 -1.44 0.35 -5.69
N ILE A 10 -0.94 1.54 -5.40
CA ILE A 10 -0.43 1.87 -4.08
C ILE A 10 -1.59 1.98 -3.08
N GLY A 11 -1.50 1.22 -1.99
CA GLY A 11 -2.52 1.16 -0.96
C GLY A 11 -2.50 2.35 0.01
N PRO A 12 -3.60 2.56 0.77
CA PRO A 12 -3.75 3.71 1.67
C PRO A 12 -2.78 3.70 2.86
N THR A 13 -2.20 2.55 3.20
CA THR A 13 -1.24 2.41 4.31
C THR A 13 0.23 2.52 3.86
N HIS A 14 0.50 3.02 2.66
CA HIS A 14 1.87 3.20 2.17
C HIS A 14 2.69 4.06 3.14
N ASN A 15 3.87 3.59 3.55
CA ASN A 15 4.73 4.25 4.53
C ASN A 15 6.21 3.89 4.33
N TYR A 16 7.08 4.50 5.12
CA TYR A 16 8.51 4.25 5.11
C TYR A 16 8.97 3.63 6.44
N SER A 17 8.61 2.37 6.69
CA SER A 17 8.99 1.64 7.91
C SER A 17 10.41 1.07 7.93
N GLY A 18 11.20 1.19 6.85
CA GLY A 18 12.61 0.75 6.85
C GLY A 18 12.83 -0.77 7.00
N LEU A 19 11.80 -1.59 6.77
CA LEU A 19 11.79 -3.03 7.08
C LEU A 19 12.53 -3.91 6.06
N SER A 20 13.06 -3.33 4.98
CA SER A 20 13.74 -4.07 3.92
C SER A 20 15.26 -3.98 4.09
N GLU A 21 15.84 -5.01 4.70
CA GLU A 21 17.29 -5.11 4.85
C GLU A 21 17.99 -5.11 3.48
N GLY A 22 19.14 -4.45 3.39
CA GLY A 22 19.86 -4.24 2.11
C GLY A 22 19.26 -3.15 1.20
N ASN A 23 18.02 -2.71 1.41
CA ASN A 23 17.42 -1.64 0.61
C ASN A 23 17.81 -0.26 1.15
N ASN A 24 18.81 0.35 0.51
CA ASN A 24 19.29 1.68 0.88
C ASN A 24 18.21 2.77 0.81
N ALA A 25 17.28 2.71 -0.14
CA ALA A 25 16.19 3.68 -0.24
C ALA A 25 15.20 3.52 0.92
N SER A 26 14.91 2.29 1.35
CA SER A 26 14.05 2.01 2.51
C SER A 26 14.69 2.53 3.80
N LYS A 27 15.99 2.27 4.01
CA LYS A 27 16.74 2.77 5.17
C LYS A 27 16.82 4.29 5.22
N LYS A 28 17.16 4.93 4.09
CA LYS A 28 17.33 6.39 4.01
C LYS A 28 16.05 7.17 4.29
N ASN A 29 14.89 6.63 3.91
CA ASN A 29 13.60 7.29 4.11
C ASN A 29 12.88 6.85 5.40
N TYR A 30 13.54 6.06 6.26
CA TYR A 30 12.93 5.54 7.49
C TYR A 30 12.26 6.65 8.31
N SER A 31 11.03 6.40 8.74
CA SER A 31 10.22 7.33 9.56
C SER A 31 9.89 8.68 8.91
N SER A 32 10.18 8.87 7.62
CA SER A 32 9.76 10.07 6.90
C SER A 32 8.24 10.05 6.65
N PRO A 33 7.57 11.21 6.62
CA PRO A 33 6.15 11.26 6.26
C PRO A 33 5.89 10.70 4.86
N SER A 34 4.90 9.82 4.72
CA SER A 34 4.43 9.35 3.42
C SER A 34 3.18 10.12 2.96
N ASN A 35 2.93 10.11 1.65
CA ASN A 35 1.68 10.60 1.08
C ASN A 35 1.06 9.51 0.18
N PRO A 36 0.27 8.59 0.75
CA PRO A 36 -0.28 7.44 0.02
C PRO A 36 -1.13 7.84 -1.19
N LYS A 37 -1.93 8.92 -1.06
CA LYS A 37 -2.77 9.43 -2.14
C LYS A 37 -1.92 9.90 -3.32
N ASN A 38 -0.91 10.73 -3.06
CA ASN A 38 -0.03 11.21 -4.13
C ASN A 38 0.78 10.08 -4.75
N ALA A 39 1.23 9.10 -3.95
CA ALA A 39 1.93 7.92 -4.45
C ALA A 39 1.04 7.12 -5.42
N ALA A 40 -0.23 6.87 -5.07
CA ALA A 40 -1.19 6.22 -5.97
C ALA A 40 -1.43 7.03 -7.26
N LEU A 41 -1.58 8.36 -7.16
CA LEU A 41 -1.76 9.24 -8.31
C LEU A 41 -0.55 9.23 -9.25
N GLN A 42 0.67 9.14 -8.72
CA GLN A 42 1.88 8.99 -9.54
C GLN A 42 1.86 7.68 -10.35
N GLY A 43 1.44 6.58 -9.73
CA GLY A 43 1.27 5.29 -10.40
C GLY A 43 0.21 5.33 -11.52
N ILE A 44 -0.94 5.94 -11.25
CA ILE A 44 -2.01 6.14 -12.25
C ILE A 44 -1.49 7.00 -13.41
N LYS A 45 -0.82 8.11 -13.11
CA LYS A 45 -0.28 9.00 -14.14
C LYS A 45 0.74 8.31 -15.05
N LYS A 46 1.57 7.43 -14.47
CA LYS A 46 2.49 6.59 -15.24
C LYS A 46 1.72 5.67 -16.19
N ALA A 47 0.70 4.95 -15.70
CA ALA A 47 -0.10 4.06 -16.55
C ALA A 47 -0.82 4.81 -17.67
N GLU A 48 -1.43 5.96 -17.39
CA GLU A 48 -2.04 6.84 -18.41
C GLU A 48 -1.03 7.22 -19.50
N THR A 49 0.19 7.57 -19.10
CA THR A 49 1.26 7.95 -20.04
C THR A 49 1.63 6.78 -20.94
N LEU A 50 1.75 5.57 -20.38
CA LEU A 50 2.08 4.38 -21.16
C LEU A 50 0.94 3.95 -22.09
N ILE A 51 -0.33 4.11 -21.68
CA ILE A 51 -1.51 3.92 -22.54
C ILE A 51 -1.47 4.90 -23.70
N ALA A 52 -1.15 6.18 -23.45
CA ALA A 52 -1.00 7.18 -24.51
C ALA A 52 0.12 6.84 -25.50
N CYS A 53 1.13 6.08 -25.09
CA CYS A 53 2.17 5.52 -25.96
C CYS A 53 1.76 4.21 -26.67
N GLY A 54 0.52 3.76 -26.53
CA GLY A 54 0.00 2.54 -27.18
C GLY A 54 0.27 1.23 -26.43
N LEU A 55 0.78 1.30 -25.20
CA LEU A 55 1.05 0.12 -24.38
C LEU A 55 -0.22 -0.31 -23.61
N LYS A 56 -0.49 -1.61 -23.58
CA LYS A 56 -1.59 -2.18 -22.79
C LYS A 56 -1.22 -2.18 -21.31
N GLN A 57 -2.15 -1.74 -20.47
CA GLN A 57 -1.96 -1.57 -19.04
C GLN A 57 -3.09 -2.21 -18.22
N GLY A 58 -2.75 -2.66 -17.02
CA GLY A 58 -3.66 -3.16 -16.00
C GLY A 58 -3.11 -2.91 -14.60
N PHE A 59 -3.96 -3.10 -13.59
CA PHE A 59 -3.59 -2.92 -12.19
C PHE A 59 -3.93 -4.14 -11.34
N PHE A 60 -3.08 -4.44 -10.37
CA PHE A 60 -3.43 -5.25 -9.20
C PHE A 60 -3.84 -4.35 -8.04
N LEU A 61 -4.94 -4.70 -7.38
CA LEU A 61 -5.46 -3.95 -6.24
C LEU A 61 -4.55 -4.12 -5.01
N PRO A 62 -4.49 -3.11 -4.12
CA PRO A 62 -3.73 -3.22 -2.88
C PRO A 62 -4.36 -4.28 -1.95
N HIS A 63 -3.52 -4.90 -1.13
CA HIS A 63 -3.97 -5.85 -0.13
C HIS A 63 -4.67 -5.14 1.04
N GLU A 64 -5.52 -5.87 1.78
CA GLU A 64 -6.07 -5.40 3.05
C GLU A 64 -4.93 -5.03 4.02
N ARG A 65 -5.00 -3.80 4.55
CA ARG A 65 -4.06 -3.29 5.55
C ARG A 65 -4.80 -2.42 6.57
N PRO A 66 -4.50 -2.56 7.88
CA PRO A 66 -3.58 -3.55 8.46
C PRO A 66 -4.13 -4.97 8.37
N PHE A 67 -3.24 -5.95 8.32
CA PHE A 67 -3.62 -7.36 8.19
C PHE A 67 -4.03 -7.94 9.55
N ILE A 68 -5.30 -7.70 9.94
CA ILE A 68 -5.87 -8.12 11.23
C ILE A 68 -5.78 -9.63 11.46
N PRO A 69 -6.03 -10.53 10.48
CA PRO A 69 -5.89 -11.96 10.69
C PRO A 69 -4.47 -12.36 11.16
N GLY A 70 -3.43 -11.72 10.62
CA GLY A 70 -2.05 -11.94 11.06
C GLY A 70 -1.83 -11.53 12.50
N LEU A 71 -2.33 -10.36 12.91
CA LEU A 71 -2.23 -9.90 14.31
C LEU A 71 -2.93 -10.87 15.28
N LYS A 72 -4.08 -11.43 14.90
CA LYS A 72 -4.79 -12.45 15.68
C LYS A 72 -3.94 -13.72 15.85
N SER A 73 -3.30 -14.17 14.78
CA SER A 73 -2.45 -15.39 14.81
C SER A 73 -1.26 -15.27 15.76
N LEU A 74 -0.76 -14.05 15.96
CA LEU A 74 0.34 -13.74 16.89
C LEU A 74 -0.14 -13.49 18.34
N ALA A 75 -1.43 -13.69 18.63
CA ALA A 75 -2.05 -13.45 19.94
C ALA A 75 -1.91 -12.02 20.50
N LEU A 76 -1.72 -11.02 19.63
CA LEU A 76 -1.46 -9.62 20.01
C LEU A 76 -2.74 -8.84 20.36
N LYS A 77 -3.44 -9.26 21.43
CA LYS A 77 -4.74 -8.71 21.86
C LYS A 77 -4.70 -7.19 22.15
N GLU A 78 -3.66 -6.71 22.82
CA GLU A 78 -3.55 -5.29 23.19
C GLU A 78 -3.33 -4.37 21.98
N LEU A 79 -2.54 -4.81 21.00
CA LEU A 79 -2.31 -4.06 19.76
C LEU A 79 -3.61 -3.94 18.95
N MET A 80 -4.44 -5.00 18.95
CA MET A 80 -5.76 -4.95 18.33
C MET A 80 -6.69 -3.95 19.02
N GLN A 81 -6.75 -3.96 20.35
CA GLN A 81 -7.59 -3.01 21.10
C GLN A 81 -7.17 -1.56 20.87
N ARG A 82 -5.86 -1.26 20.89
CA ARG A 82 -5.34 0.09 20.60
C ARG A 82 -5.68 0.53 19.18
N TYR A 83 -5.54 -0.36 18.19
CA TYR A 83 -5.87 -0.07 16.80
C TYR A 83 -7.36 0.30 16.63
N PHE A 84 -8.27 -0.54 17.16
CA PHE A 84 -9.71 -0.26 17.08
C PHE A 84 -10.14 0.97 17.86
N HIS A 85 -9.48 1.26 19.00
CA HIS A 85 -9.74 2.47 19.78
C HIS A 85 -9.34 3.74 19.03
N GLN A 86 -8.19 3.72 18.37
CA GLN A 86 -7.66 4.88 17.64
C GLN A 86 -8.40 5.10 16.30
N HIS A 87 -9.07 4.10 15.74
CA HIS A 87 -9.67 4.14 14.39
C HIS A 87 -11.18 3.86 14.40
N SER A 88 -11.92 4.45 15.35
CA SER A 88 -13.39 4.33 15.55
C SER A 88 -14.30 4.72 14.36
N ILE A 89 -13.76 4.87 13.15
CA ILE A 89 -14.48 5.21 11.91
C ILE A 89 -14.78 3.97 11.05
N ILE A 90 -14.13 2.82 11.26
CA ILE A 90 -14.33 1.63 10.42
C ILE A 90 -15.36 0.67 11.05
N ARG A 91 -16.63 1.09 11.06
CA ARG A 91 -17.77 0.20 11.36
C ARG A 91 -18.90 0.26 10.32
N ARG A 92 -18.66 0.80 9.12
CA ARG A 92 -19.71 0.97 8.11
C ARG A 92 -19.50 0.28 6.76
N PHE A 93 -18.58 -0.67 6.65
CA PHE A 93 -18.50 -1.56 5.49
C PHE A 93 -17.99 -2.94 5.90
N TYR A 94 -18.85 -3.69 6.57
CA TYR A 94 -19.05 -5.13 6.40
C TYR A 94 -20.54 -5.39 6.60
#